data_AF-A0A8H7YHI5-F1
#
_entry.id   AF-A0A8H7YHI5-F1
#
_cell.length_a   1.000
_cell.length_b   1.000
_cell.length_c   1.000
_cell.angle_alpha   90.00
_cell.angle_beta   90.00
_cell.angle_gamma   90.00
#
_symmetry.space_group_name_H-M   'P 1'
#
loop_
_entity.id
_entity.type
_entity.pdbx_description
1 polymer ?
#
loop_
_entity_poly.entity_id
_entity_poly.type
_entity_poly.pdbx_seq_one_letter_code
_entity_poly.pdbx_strand_id
1 'polypeptide(L)'
;MLIGFLTQWGAEFGGPLIINNYAVLLYQNLGMTGHMPLLLSALWLTTAGLIYNPGGAWLHDKVNSRRGMFLVGFIGIVVTTSCLAAMTARYAGTLNRVGNVLGIFFIFLYLAFQGTFCDTTMYLYVSEIFPTEIRPIGMGFSLFGQFASTIILLQTAPIGFANVGWKYYLVIICWSAFFIPIIYFFFPETARLTLEEIAKNFGEEVALVTTDAIDEEKRALDHKLQSAGVTRSTTATSRSYSDAAETTEQ
;
A
#
# COMPACT_ATOMS: atom_id res chain seq x y z
N MET A 1 1.63 -15.46 4.82
CA MET A 1 0.30 -15.26 5.47
C MET A 1 0.37 -14.24 6.60
N LEU A 2 1.11 -14.51 7.68
CA LEU A 2 1.17 -13.63 8.87
C LEU A 2 1.67 -12.20 8.57
N ILE A 3 2.68 -12.04 7.71
CA ILE A 3 3.21 -10.73 7.33
C ILE A 3 2.15 -9.86 6.63
N GLY A 4 1.35 -10.44 5.72
CA GLY A 4 0.27 -9.73 5.05
C GLY A 4 -0.84 -9.30 5.99
N PHE A 5 -1.21 -10.18 6.93
CA PHE A 5 -2.13 -9.86 8.02
C PHE A 5 -1.60 -8.70 8.88
N LEU A 6 -0.34 -8.77 9.34
CA LEU A 6 0.28 -7.73 10.16
C LEU A 6 0.39 -6.40 9.41
N THR A 7 0.65 -6.42 8.10
CA THR A 7 0.71 -5.21 7.27
C THR A 7 -0.62 -4.47 7.28
N GLN A 8 -1.71 -5.18 6.99
CA GLN A 8 -3.06 -4.60 6.94
C GLN A 8 -3.57 -4.21 8.32
N TRP A 9 -3.38 -5.10 9.31
CA TRP A 9 -3.74 -4.83 10.70
C TRP A 9 -3.00 -3.60 11.25
N GLY A 10 -1.67 -3.55 11.08
CA GLY A 10 -0.85 -2.46 11.59
C GLY A 10 -1.18 -1.12 10.97
N ALA A 11 -1.49 -1.09 9.67
CA ALA A 11 -1.89 0.12 8.96
C ALA A 11 -3.24 0.67 9.44
N GLU A 12 -4.24 -0.18 9.66
CA GLU A 12 -5.55 0.25 10.18
C GLU A 12 -5.48 0.76 11.62
N PHE A 13 -4.65 0.14 12.47
CA PHE A 13 -4.36 0.67 13.81
C PHE A 13 -3.58 1.99 13.80
N GLY A 14 -3.07 2.42 12.64
CA GLY A 14 -2.62 3.80 12.40
C GLY A 14 -3.74 4.85 12.48
N GLY A 15 -5.00 4.41 12.64
CA GLY A 15 -6.16 5.24 12.93
C GLY A 15 -6.82 6.01 11.77
N PRO A 16 -6.64 5.66 10.47
CA PRO A 16 -7.27 6.42 9.38
C PRO A 16 -8.79 6.47 9.51
N LEU A 17 -9.41 5.34 9.87
CA LEU A 17 -10.85 5.23 10.08
C LEU A 17 -11.34 6.00 11.30
N ILE A 18 -10.52 6.10 12.34
CA ILE A 18 -10.86 6.89 13.54
C ILE A 18 -10.91 8.37 13.13
N ILE A 19 -9.86 8.86 12.47
CA ILE A 19 -9.81 10.25 12.06
C ILE A 19 -10.91 10.56 11.05
N ASN A 20 -11.20 9.65 10.11
CA ASN A 20 -12.25 9.85 9.12
C ASN A 20 -13.66 9.90 9.73
N ASN A 21 -14.03 8.92 10.56
CA ASN A 21 -15.37 8.85 11.14
C ASN A 21 -15.63 9.94 12.18
N TYR A 22 -14.58 10.41 12.88
CA TYR A 22 -14.69 11.46 13.88
C TYR A 22 -14.21 12.83 13.38
N ALA A 23 -13.94 12.98 12.07
CA ALA A 23 -13.42 14.22 11.48
C ALA A 23 -14.33 15.42 11.79
N VAL A 24 -15.64 15.26 11.62
CA VAL A 24 -16.63 16.32 11.88
C VAL A 24 -16.60 16.78 13.34
N LEU A 25 -16.62 15.82 14.27
CA LEU A 25 -16.53 16.10 15.71
C LEU A 25 -15.23 16.82 16.04
N LEU A 26 -14.13 16.40 15.42
CA LEU A 26 -12.81 16.99 15.64
C LEU A 26 -12.74 18.44 15.13
N TYR A 27 -13.24 18.70 13.92
CA TYR A 27 -13.33 20.06 13.37
C TYR A 27 -14.22 20.96 14.25
N GLN A 28 -15.32 20.41 14.78
CA GLN A 28 -16.19 21.13 15.71
C GLN A 28 -15.50 21.48 17.03
N ASN A 29 -14.71 20.56 17.60
CA ASN A 29 -13.91 20.82 18.80
C ASN A 29 -12.82 21.89 18.57
N LEU A 30 -12.35 22.02 17.32
CA LEU A 30 -11.44 23.08 16.87
C LEU A 30 -12.19 24.37 16.51
N GLY A 31 -13.46 24.52 16.91
CA GLY A 31 -14.21 25.76 16.76
C GLY A 31 -14.78 26.01 15.36
N MET A 32 -14.80 25.00 14.48
CA MET A 32 -15.50 25.09 13.20
C MET A 32 -16.99 24.79 13.39
N THR A 33 -17.84 25.75 13.07
CA THR A 33 -19.29 25.64 13.22
C THR A 33 -19.99 25.61 11.85
N GLY A 34 -21.25 25.16 11.83
CA GLY A 34 -22.08 25.12 10.63
C GLY A 34 -21.64 24.07 9.60
N HIS A 35 -21.54 24.48 8.33
CA HIS A 35 -21.28 23.58 7.20
C HIS A 35 -19.79 23.29 6.95
N MET A 36 -18.88 24.07 7.55
CA MET A 36 -17.43 23.95 7.31
C MET A 36 -16.85 22.58 7.71
N PRO A 37 -17.19 21.98 8.86
CA PRO A 37 -16.74 20.63 9.23
C PRO A 37 -17.09 19.55 8.20
N LEU A 38 -18.30 19.62 7.63
CA LEU A 38 -18.78 18.68 6.62
C LEU A 38 -18.00 18.86 5.31
N LEU A 39 -17.76 20.10 4.89
CA LEU A 39 -16.95 20.41 3.71
C LEU A 39 -15.50 19.94 3.89
N LEU A 40 -14.89 20.16 5.05
CA LEU A 40 -13.53 19.69 5.34
C LEU A 40 -13.45 18.16 5.35
N SER A 41 -14.47 17.48 5.86
CA SER A 41 -14.56 16.01 5.80
C SER A 41 -14.73 15.50 4.36
N ALA A 42 -15.47 16.21 3.51
CA ALA A 42 -15.59 15.86 2.10
C ALA A 42 -14.29 16.12 1.33
N LEU A 43 -13.60 17.23 1.65
CA LEU A 43 -12.28 17.55 1.09
C LEU A 43 -11.24 16.53 1.51
N TRP A 44 -11.27 16.05 2.75
CA TRP A 44 -10.42 14.96 3.23
C TRP A 44 -10.50 13.74 2.31
N LEU A 45 -11.71 13.24 2.07
CA LEU A 45 -11.91 12.03 1.26
C LEU A 45 -11.55 12.26 -0.22
N THR A 46 -11.92 13.43 -0.75
CA THR A 46 -11.60 13.83 -2.13
C THR A 46 -10.09 13.92 -2.35
N THR A 47 -9.36 14.58 -1.44
CA THR A 47 -7.89 14.73 -1.55
C THR A 47 -7.15 13.41 -1.31
N ALA A 48 -7.66 12.55 -0.43
CA ALA A 48 -7.16 11.18 -0.27
C ALA A 48 -7.17 10.41 -1.59
N GLY A 49 -8.33 10.37 -2.26
CA GLY A 49 -8.51 9.60 -3.49
C GLY A 49 -7.86 10.21 -4.74
N LEU A 50 -7.85 11.55 -4.88
CA LEU A 50 -7.37 12.22 -6.09
C LEU A 50 -5.90 12.63 -6.04
N ILE A 51 -5.35 12.91 -4.85
CA ILE A 51 -4.01 13.49 -4.71
C ILE A 51 -3.08 12.49 -4.04
N TYR A 52 -3.40 12.06 -2.82
CA TYR A 52 -2.46 11.29 -2.00
C TYR A 52 -2.31 9.85 -2.48
N ASN A 53 -3.39 9.16 -2.82
CA ASN A 53 -3.30 7.77 -3.29
C ASN A 53 -2.62 7.68 -4.68
N PRO A 54 -2.99 8.48 -5.71
CA PRO A 54 -2.27 8.48 -6.97
C PRO A 54 -0.84 8.99 -6.85
N GLY A 55 -0.60 9.98 -5.99
CA GLY A 55 0.74 10.46 -5.67
C GLY A 55 1.61 9.39 -5.01
N GLY A 56 1.01 8.58 -4.12
CA GLY A 56 1.65 7.41 -3.51
C GLY A 56 2.01 6.37 -4.55
N ALA A 57 1.08 6.05 -5.46
CA ALA A 57 1.30 5.09 -6.54
C ALA A 57 2.45 5.55 -7.47
N TRP A 58 2.47 6.83 -7.84
CA TRP A 58 3.56 7.40 -8.63
C TRP A 58 4.90 7.40 -7.88
N LEU A 59 4.90 7.72 -6.59
CA LEU A 59 6.10 7.71 -5.76
C LEU A 59 6.67 6.29 -5.60
N HIS A 60 5.77 5.32 -5.54
CA HIS A 60 6.08 3.91 -5.46
C HIS A 60 6.86 3.40 -6.67
N ASP A 61 6.52 3.85 -7.88
CA ASP A 61 7.25 3.51 -9.10
C ASP A 61 8.67 4.10 -9.11
N LYS A 62 8.87 5.25 -8.45
CA LYS A 62 10.14 6.00 -8.49
C LYS A 62 11.10 5.66 -7.36
N VAL A 63 10.59 5.54 -6.13
CA VAL A 63 11.42 5.35 -4.92
C VAL A 63 11.84 3.90 -4.73
N ASN A 64 11.13 2.94 -5.35
CA ASN A 64 11.48 1.53 -5.42
C ASN A 64 12.03 0.97 -4.09
N SER A 65 11.38 1.33 -2.98
CA SER A 65 11.57 0.78 -1.64
C SER A 65 10.23 0.76 -0.91
N ARG A 66 9.66 -0.44 -0.72
CA ARG A 66 8.35 -0.59 -0.07
C ARG A 66 8.46 -0.42 1.43
N ARG A 67 9.49 -1.00 2.04
CA ARG A 67 9.73 -0.89 3.48
C ARG A 67 10.12 0.54 3.86
N GLY A 68 10.95 1.20 3.06
CA GLY A 68 11.34 2.59 3.29
C GLY A 68 10.13 3.53 3.28
N MET A 69 9.22 3.35 2.33
CA MET A 69 7.97 4.13 2.29
C MET A 69 7.10 3.86 3.50
N PHE A 70 6.92 2.61 3.91
CA PHE A 70 6.13 2.27 5.09
C PHE A 70 6.72 2.85 6.38
N LEU A 71 8.05 2.81 6.55
CA LEU A 71 8.75 3.43 7.68
C LEU A 71 8.57 4.96 7.70
N VAL A 72 8.75 5.63 6.57
CA VAL A 72 8.53 7.08 6.45
C VAL A 72 7.07 7.44 6.74
N GLY A 73 6.13 6.61 6.28
CA GLY A 73 4.70 6.75 6.57
C GLY A 73 4.42 6.69 8.07
N PHE A 74 4.85 5.63 8.77
CA PHE A 74 4.64 5.47 10.21
C PHE A 74 5.36 6.53 11.05
N ILE A 75 6.57 6.95 10.68
CA ILE A 75 7.25 8.06 11.33
C ILE A 75 6.46 9.37 11.13
N GLY A 76 6.00 9.62 9.91
CA GLY A 76 5.12 10.75 9.57
C GLY A 76 3.87 10.76 10.43
N ILE A 77 3.17 9.62 10.52
CA ILE A 77 1.97 9.42 11.33
C ILE A 77 2.25 9.72 12.81
N VAL A 78 3.34 9.22 13.38
CA VAL A 78 3.71 9.49 14.78
C VAL A 78 3.92 10.98 15.01
N VAL A 79 4.65 11.66 14.13
CA VAL A 79 4.94 13.10 14.26
C VAL A 79 3.66 13.92 14.11
N THR A 80 2.89 13.70 13.05
CA THR A 80 1.69 14.49 12.76
C THR A 80 0.60 14.26 13.80
N THR A 81 0.40 13.01 14.24
CA THR A 81 -0.59 12.68 15.27
C THR A 81 -0.17 13.21 16.64
N SER A 82 1.12 13.22 16.96
CA SER A 82 1.63 13.85 18.19
C SER A 82 1.39 15.36 18.20
N CYS A 83 1.67 16.04 17.08
CA CYS A 83 1.36 17.45 16.92
C CYS A 83 -0.16 17.70 17.02
N LEU A 84 -0.99 16.89 16.35
CA LEU A 84 -2.44 16.97 16.45
C LEU A 84 -2.94 16.81 17.89
N ALA A 85 -2.41 15.83 18.62
CA ALA A 85 -2.75 15.60 20.02
C ALA A 85 -2.37 16.79 20.91
N ALA A 86 -1.17 17.36 20.72
CA ALA A 86 -0.71 18.54 21.47
C ALA A 86 -1.57 19.78 21.17
N MET A 87 -1.94 19.99 19.90
CA MET A 87 -2.80 21.10 19.51
C MET A 87 -4.22 20.94 20.06
N THR A 88 -4.77 19.73 20.02
CA THR A 88 -6.09 19.43 20.59
C THR A 88 -6.07 19.59 22.11
N ALA A 89 -5.04 19.11 22.81
CA ALA A 89 -4.94 19.25 24.26
C ALA A 89 -4.86 20.71 24.74
N ARG A 90 -4.20 21.59 23.96
CA ARG A 90 -3.94 22.98 24.36
C ARG A 90 -4.97 23.98 23.86
N TYR A 91 -5.56 23.72 22.70
CA TYR A 91 -6.40 24.70 22.00
C TYR A 91 -7.85 24.27 21.79
N ALA A 92 -8.20 22.99 22.00
CA ALA A 92 -9.59 22.56 21.91
C ALA A 92 -10.46 23.34 22.91
N GLY A 93 -11.56 23.92 22.43
CA GLY A 93 -12.44 24.77 23.23
C GLY A 93 -11.94 26.20 23.51
N THR A 94 -10.76 26.59 22.99
CA THR A 94 -10.26 27.97 23.13
C THR A 94 -10.64 28.84 21.92
N LEU A 95 -10.76 30.17 22.13
CA LEU A 95 -10.99 31.16 21.07
C LEU A 95 -9.74 31.43 20.19
N ASN A 96 -8.64 30.71 20.40
CA ASN A 96 -7.41 30.94 19.64
C ASN A 96 -7.51 30.34 18.22
N ARG A 97 -7.91 31.19 17.27
CA ARG A 97 -8.11 30.83 15.87
C ARG A 97 -6.85 30.26 15.21
N VAL A 98 -5.66 30.71 15.60
CA VAL A 98 -4.39 30.24 15.03
C VAL A 98 -4.12 28.79 15.44
N GLY A 99 -4.31 28.47 16.73
CA GLY A 99 -4.11 27.11 17.24
C GLY A 99 -5.06 26.09 16.60
N ASN A 100 -6.31 26.49 16.40
CA ASN A 100 -7.33 25.63 15.79
C ASN A 100 -7.07 25.36 14.30
N VAL A 101 -6.63 26.38 13.54
CA VAL A 101 -6.25 26.21 12.12
C VAL A 101 -5.02 25.31 11.97
N LEU A 102 -4.02 25.47 12.84
CA LEU A 102 -2.86 24.57 12.86
C LEU A 102 -3.25 23.13 13.21
N GLY A 103 -4.21 22.93 14.12
CA GLY A 103 -4.81 21.63 14.38
C GLY A 103 -5.33 21.00 13.09
N ILE A 104 -6.14 21.76 12.32
CA ILE A 104 -6.68 21.30 11.04
C ILE A 104 -5.58 20.93 10.04
N PHE A 105 -4.55 21.76 9.94
CA PHE A 105 -3.39 21.51 9.08
C PHE A 105 -2.69 20.18 9.42
N PHE A 106 -2.49 19.86 10.70
CA PHE A 106 -1.86 18.60 11.09
C PHE A 106 -2.70 17.36 10.79
N ILE A 107 -4.03 17.48 10.77
CA ILE A 107 -4.89 16.39 10.30
C ILE A 107 -4.62 16.18 8.81
N PHE A 108 -4.68 17.23 7.98
CA PHE A 108 -4.42 17.08 6.54
C PHE A 108 -3.00 16.60 6.24
N LEU A 109 -2.03 17.00 7.07
CA LEU A 109 -0.66 16.49 6.97
C LEU A 109 -0.59 15.01 7.34
N TYR A 110 -1.30 14.57 8.38
CA TYR A 110 -1.46 13.14 8.68
C TYR A 110 -2.03 12.39 7.47
N LEU A 111 -3.06 12.92 6.80
CA LEU A 111 -3.61 12.30 5.59
C LEU A 111 -2.57 12.17 4.49
N ALA A 112 -1.75 13.20 4.30
CA ALA A 112 -0.71 13.19 3.29
C ALA A 112 0.29 12.05 3.54
N PHE A 113 0.70 11.83 4.80
CA PHE A 113 1.60 10.72 5.14
C PHE A 113 0.91 9.36 5.06
N GLN A 114 -0.28 9.23 5.67
CA GLN A 114 -1.05 7.98 5.70
C GLN A 114 -1.43 7.52 4.28
N GLY A 115 -2.03 8.39 3.46
CA GLY A 115 -2.48 8.04 2.10
C GLY A 115 -1.33 7.74 1.14
N THR A 116 -0.31 8.60 1.12
CA THR A 116 0.81 8.50 0.18
C THR A 116 1.74 7.33 0.50
N PHE A 117 2.02 7.06 1.78
CA PHE A 117 3.07 6.14 2.20
C PHE A 117 2.59 4.89 2.94
N CYS A 118 1.37 4.87 3.47
CA CYS A 118 0.86 3.72 4.23
C CYS A 118 -0.24 3.00 3.47
N ASP A 119 -1.31 3.71 3.07
CA ASP A 119 -2.47 3.13 2.41
C ASP A 119 -2.11 2.52 1.06
N THR A 120 -1.35 3.24 0.24
CA THR A 120 -0.92 2.71 -1.07
C THR A 120 0.04 1.53 -0.90
N THR A 121 0.95 1.63 0.08
CA THR A 121 1.97 0.59 0.32
C THR A 121 1.36 -0.70 0.88
N MET A 122 0.37 -0.64 1.76
CA MET A 122 -0.18 -1.85 2.40
C MET A 122 -0.84 -2.80 1.40
N TYR A 123 -1.55 -2.26 0.39
CA TYR A 123 -2.16 -3.09 -0.65
C TYR A 123 -1.13 -3.61 -1.64
N LEU A 124 -0.17 -2.76 -2.05
CA LEU A 124 0.90 -3.17 -2.94
C LEU A 124 1.79 -4.25 -2.31
N TYR A 125 2.23 -4.04 -1.08
CA TYR A 125 3.09 -4.97 -0.35
C TYR A 125 2.42 -6.33 -0.16
N VAL A 126 1.14 -6.36 0.21
CA VAL A 126 0.36 -7.60 0.31
C VAL A 126 0.31 -8.33 -1.04
N SER A 127 0.21 -7.63 -2.17
CA SER A 127 0.20 -8.27 -3.49
C SER A 127 1.57 -8.85 -3.91
N GLU A 128 2.67 -8.27 -3.42
CA GLU A 128 4.05 -8.65 -3.74
C GLU A 128 4.59 -9.80 -2.89
N ILE A 129 4.15 -9.93 -1.63
CA ILE A 129 4.63 -10.99 -0.72
C ILE A 129 4.06 -12.37 -1.01
N PHE A 130 2.95 -12.46 -1.77
CA PHE A 130 2.30 -13.74 -2.06
C PHE A 130 2.61 -14.21 -3.49
N PRO A 131 3.09 -15.47 -3.66
CA PRO A 131 3.27 -16.07 -4.96
C PRO A 131 1.92 -16.21 -5.67
N THR A 132 1.95 -16.20 -7.01
CA THR A 132 0.76 -16.06 -7.86
C THR A 132 -0.33 -17.09 -7.56
N GLU A 133 0.02 -18.32 -7.17
CA GLU A 133 -0.95 -19.38 -6.88
C GLU A 133 -1.73 -19.16 -5.59
N ILE A 134 -1.07 -18.70 -4.51
CA ILE A 134 -1.72 -18.50 -3.21
C ILE A 134 -2.13 -17.04 -2.96
N ARG A 135 -1.80 -16.12 -3.88
CA ARG A 135 -2.11 -14.68 -3.77
C ARG A 135 -3.56 -14.39 -3.40
N PRO A 136 -4.60 -14.92 -4.07
CA PRO A 136 -5.98 -14.58 -3.71
C PRO A 136 -6.33 -14.98 -2.27
N ILE A 137 -5.86 -16.14 -1.80
CA ILE A 137 -6.10 -16.62 -0.44
C ILE A 137 -5.33 -15.75 0.58
N GLY A 138 -4.06 -15.44 0.27
CA GLY A 138 -3.22 -14.59 1.10
C GLY A 138 -3.72 -13.16 1.24
N MET A 139 -4.18 -12.57 0.13
CA MET A 139 -4.84 -11.26 0.12
C MET A 139 -6.15 -11.30 0.92
N GLY A 140 -6.97 -12.34 0.74
CA GLY A 140 -8.20 -12.54 1.52
C GLY A 140 -7.94 -12.59 3.02
N PHE A 141 -6.92 -13.34 3.46
CA PHE A 141 -6.53 -13.39 4.87
C PHE A 141 -5.99 -12.05 5.40
N SER A 142 -5.29 -11.30 4.56
CA SER A 142 -4.77 -9.97 4.91
C SER A 142 -5.91 -8.95 5.07
N LEU A 143 -6.89 -8.97 4.15
CA LEU A 143 -8.12 -8.17 4.23
C LEU A 143 -8.97 -8.54 5.44
N PHE A 144 -9.04 -9.82 5.80
CA PHE A 144 -9.66 -10.24 7.06
C PHE A 144 -9.03 -9.53 8.26
N GLY A 145 -7.69 -9.42 8.30
CA GLY A 145 -6.98 -8.63 9.29
C GLY A 145 -7.40 -7.17 9.29
N GLN A 146 -7.48 -6.54 8.12
CA GLN A 146 -7.94 -5.16 7.94
C GLN A 146 -9.34 -4.91 8.51
N PHE A 147 -10.30 -5.78 8.18
CA PHE A 147 -11.68 -5.64 8.66
C PHE A 147 -11.79 -5.96 10.15
N ALA A 148 -11.03 -6.93 10.65
CA ALA A 148 -11.01 -7.26 12.07
C ALA A 148 -10.46 -6.09 12.91
N SER A 149 -9.35 -5.47 12.48
CA SER A 149 -8.82 -4.26 13.13
C SER A 149 -9.82 -3.10 13.05
N THR A 150 -10.44 -2.91 11.89
CA THR A 150 -11.48 -1.89 11.69
C THR A 150 -12.62 -2.03 12.70
N ILE A 151 -13.19 -3.23 12.86
CA ILE A 151 -14.29 -3.48 13.78
C ILE A 151 -13.90 -3.13 15.22
N ILE A 152 -12.69 -3.54 15.65
CA ILE A 152 -12.20 -3.26 17.00
C ILE A 152 -12.05 -1.76 17.23
N LEU A 153 -11.43 -1.04 16.28
CA LEU A 153 -11.20 0.39 16.40
C LEU A 153 -12.50 1.17 16.36
N LEU A 154 -13.46 0.78 15.51
CA LEU A 154 -14.74 1.47 15.38
C LEU A 154 -15.64 1.29 16.61
N GLN A 155 -15.54 0.14 17.30
CA GLN A 155 -16.23 -0.08 18.57
C GLN A 155 -15.53 0.60 19.75
N THR A 156 -14.20 0.64 19.74
CA THR A 156 -13.42 1.20 20.86
C THR A 156 -13.33 2.73 20.79
N ALA A 157 -13.30 3.31 19.59
CA ALA A 157 -13.19 4.75 19.39
C ALA A 157 -14.29 5.59 20.07
N PRO A 158 -15.59 5.27 20.00
CA PRO A 158 -16.61 6.08 20.65
C PRO A 158 -16.47 6.03 22.19
N ILE A 159 -16.14 4.86 22.73
CA ILE A 159 -15.91 4.67 24.17
C ILE A 159 -14.63 5.42 24.61
N GLY A 160 -13.59 5.38 23.78
CA GLY A 160 -12.32 6.06 23.99
C GLY A 160 -12.48 7.58 23.97
N PHE A 161 -13.18 8.13 22.98
CA PHE A 161 -13.45 9.57 22.91
C PHE A 161 -14.37 10.06 24.02
N ALA A 162 -15.39 9.28 24.42
CA ALA A 162 -16.30 9.66 25.49
C ALA A 162 -15.61 9.70 26.87
N ASN A 163 -14.73 8.74 27.18
CA ASN A 163 -14.09 8.64 28.50
C ASN A 163 -12.76 9.40 28.59
N VAL A 164 -11.98 9.39 27.51
CA VAL A 164 -10.56 9.77 27.52
C VAL A 164 -10.27 11.00 26.64
N GLY A 165 -11.21 11.37 25.76
CA GLY A 165 -11.13 12.55 24.90
C GLY A 165 -9.87 12.57 24.04
N TRP A 166 -9.09 13.66 24.13
CA TRP A 166 -7.86 13.84 23.35
C TRP A 166 -6.77 12.81 23.63
N LYS A 167 -6.77 12.17 24.80
CA LYS A 167 -5.75 11.17 25.15
C LYS A 167 -5.87 9.90 24.32
N TYR A 168 -7.01 9.67 23.65
CA TYR A 168 -7.18 8.54 22.74
C TYR A 168 -6.17 8.56 21.58
N TYR A 169 -5.70 9.75 21.16
CA TYR A 169 -4.63 9.88 20.16
C TYR A 169 -3.31 9.27 20.61
N LEU A 170 -3.04 9.21 21.92
CA LEU A 170 -1.82 8.58 22.45
C LEU A 170 -1.80 7.08 22.17
N VAL A 171 -2.96 6.42 22.12
CA VAL A 171 -3.04 4.98 21.78
C VAL A 171 -2.56 4.75 20.35
N ILE A 172 -2.99 5.60 19.42
CA ILE A 172 -2.56 5.56 18.01
C ILE A 172 -1.05 5.83 17.92
N ILE A 173 -0.55 6.85 18.63
CA ILE A 173 0.88 7.19 18.63
C ILE A 173 1.72 6.03 19.18
N CYS A 174 1.33 5.45 20.31
CA CYS A 174 2.04 4.32 20.92
C CYS A 174 2.04 3.09 20.00
N TRP A 175 0.90 2.79 19.36
CA TRP A 175 0.81 1.69 18.41
C TRP A 175 1.71 1.93 17.19
N SER A 176 1.59 3.10 16.55
CA SER A 176 2.41 3.45 15.39
C SER A 176 3.89 3.43 15.72
N ALA A 177 4.29 3.91 16.91
CA ALA A 177 5.68 3.87 17.38
C ALA A 177 6.18 2.43 17.65
N PHE A 178 5.33 1.56 18.20
CA PHE A 178 5.63 0.15 18.38
C PHE A 178 5.71 -0.62 17.06
N PHE A 179 4.96 -0.19 16.05
CA PHE A 179 4.93 -0.86 14.76
C PHE A 179 6.14 -0.53 13.87
N ILE A 180 6.78 0.65 14.05
CA ILE A 180 8.03 1.02 13.36
C ILE A 180 9.14 -0.05 13.47
N PRO A 181 9.55 -0.52 14.67
CA PRO A 181 10.59 -1.55 14.78
C PRO A 181 10.12 -2.89 14.20
N ILE A 182 8.83 -3.21 14.26
CA ILE A 182 8.29 -4.43 13.63
C ILE A 182 8.50 -4.38 12.12
N ILE A 183 8.19 -3.23 11.49
CA ILE A 183 8.44 -3.04 10.07
C ILE A 183 9.93 -3.16 9.77
N TYR A 184 10.79 -2.54 10.56
CA TYR A 184 12.23 -2.55 10.29
C TYR A 184 12.85 -3.96 10.33
N PHE A 185 12.47 -4.78 11.32
CA PHE A 185 13.04 -6.13 11.52
C PHE A 185 12.32 -7.25 10.77
N PHE A 186 10.99 -7.20 10.65
CA PHE A 186 10.19 -8.33 10.13
C PHE A 186 9.74 -8.14 8.68
N PHE A 187 9.75 -6.93 8.12
CA PHE A 187 9.32 -6.72 6.74
C PHE A 187 10.53 -6.84 5.82
N PRO A 188 10.61 -7.89 4.97
CA PRO A 188 11.63 -7.94 3.93
C PRO A 188 11.40 -6.81 2.92
N GLU A 189 12.50 -6.31 2.38
CA GLU A 189 12.48 -5.39 1.24
C GLU A 189 12.05 -6.18 0.00
N THR A 190 10.84 -5.90 -0.52
CA THR A 190 10.33 -6.52 -1.76
C THR A 190 10.73 -5.74 -3.01
N ALA A 191 11.31 -4.55 -2.84
CA ALA A 191 11.62 -3.70 -3.97
C ALA A 191 12.86 -4.20 -4.73
N ARG A 192 12.72 -4.32 -6.06
CA ARG A 192 13.71 -4.84 -7.04
C ARG A 192 13.83 -6.35 -7.19
N LEU A 193 13.01 -7.15 -6.51
CA LEU A 193 12.97 -8.59 -6.74
C LEU A 193 11.82 -8.94 -7.69
N THR A 194 12.07 -9.85 -8.64
CA THR A 194 10.95 -10.43 -9.40
C THR A 194 10.06 -11.23 -8.45
N LEU A 195 8.76 -11.36 -8.78
CA LEU A 195 7.82 -12.17 -7.99
C LEU A 195 8.35 -13.60 -7.74
N GLU A 196 9.20 -14.11 -8.65
CA GLU A 196 9.88 -15.41 -8.57
C GLU A 196 11.07 -15.42 -7.59
N GLU A 197 11.86 -14.34 -7.53
CA GLU A 197 12.96 -14.20 -6.56
C GLU A 197 12.46 -13.99 -5.12
N ILE A 198 11.30 -13.34 -4.96
CA ILE A 198 10.63 -13.22 -3.65
C ILE A 198 10.15 -14.60 -3.18
N ALA A 199 9.55 -15.41 -4.07
CA ALA A 199 9.16 -16.79 -3.76
C ALA A 199 10.36 -17.66 -3.34
N LYS A 200 11.50 -17.51 -4.02
CA LYS A 200 12.77 -18.18 -3.68
C LYS A 200 13.29 -17.78 -2.30
N ASN A 201 13.20 -16.51 -1.92
CA ASN A 201 13.64 -16.03 -0.59
C ASN A 201 12.70 -16.45 0.55
N PHE A 202 11.43 -16.74 0.26
CA PHE A 202 10.47 -17.26 1.24
C PHE A 202 10.47 -18.78 1.38
N GLY A 203 11.43 -19.47 0.74
CA GLY A 203 11.65 -20.91 0.91
C GLY A 203 10.80 -21.79 -0.01
N GLU A 204 10.23 -21.22 -1.07
CA GLU A 204 9.68 -22.05 -2.13
C GLU A 204 10.87 -22.51 -2.98
N GLU A 205 11.20 -23.80 -2.85
CA GLU A 205 12.00 -24.55 -3.81
C GLU A 205 11.18 -24.62 -5.12
N VAL A 206 10.94 -23.47 -5.76
CA VAL A 206 10.36 -23.42 -7.09
C VAL A 206 11.40 -24.03 -7.98
N ALA A 207 11.12 -25.27 -8.36
CA ALA A 207 11.89 -26.09 -9.26
C ALA A 207 12.41 -25.25 -10.43
N LEU A 208 13.69 -24.88 -10.37
CA LEU A 208 14.51 -24.52 -11.53
C LEU A 208 14.76 -25.76 -12.43
N VAL A 209 13.79 -26.67 -12.52
CA VAL A 209 13.86 -27.88 -13.33
C VAL A 209 13.26 -27.66 -14.71
N THR A 210 12.70 -26.49 -15.04
CA THR A 210 12.01 -26.31 -16.32
C THR A 210 12.51 -25.18 -17.22
N THR A 211 13.46 -24.33 -16.82
CA THR A 211 14.06 -23.38 -17.79
C THR A 211 15.47 -23.82 -18.20
N ASP A 212 16.32 -24.18 -17.24
CA ASP A 212 17.66 -24.69 -17.55
C ASP A 212 17.61 -26.07 -18.23
N ALA A 213 16.67 -26.94 -17.81
CA ALA A 213 16.49 -28.25 -18.46
C ALA A 213 15.91 -28.14 -19.87
N ILE A 214 15.04 -27.15 -20.15
CA ILE A 214 14.50 -26.93 -21.50
C ILE A 214 15.57 -26.33 -22.42
N ASP A 215 16.46 -25.47 -21.91
CA ASP A 215 17.57 -24.93 -22.68
C ASP A 215 18.71 -25.93 -22.88
N GLU A 216 19.01 -26.78 -21.89
CA GLU A 216 19.94 -27.92 -22.06
C GLU A 216 19.37 -28.97 -23.01
N GLU A 217 18.08 -29.31 -22.90
CA GLU A 217 17.44 -30.28 -23.79
C GLU A 217 17.33 -29.71 -25.20
N LYS A 218 16.99 -28.43 -25.39
CA LYS A 218 17.05 -27.75 -26.70
C LYS A 218 18.45 -27.71 -27.28
N ARG A 219 19.48 -27.39 -26.49
CA ARG A 219 20.89 -27.40 -26.96
C ARG A 219 21.37 -28.80 -27.30
N ALA A 220 20.95 -29.82 -26.54
CA ALA A 220 21.24 -31.21 -26.82
C ALA A 220 20.48 -31.71 -28.07
N LEU A 221 19.25 -31.24 -28.29
CA LEU A 221 18.47 -31.54 -29.49
C LEU A 221 19.07 -30.87 -30.73
N ASP A 222 19.47 -29.60 -30.64
CA ASP A 222 20.14 -28.85 -31.71
C ASP A 222 21.48 -29.49 -32.09
N HIS A 223 22.26 -29.96 -31.11
CA HIS A 223 23.51 -30.69 -31.35
C HIS A 223 23.25 -32.06 -32.02
N LYS A 224 22.20 -32.77 -31.62
CA LYS A 224 21.79 -34.03 -32.27
C LYS A 224 21.30 -33.80 -33.70
N LEU A 225 20.51 -32.76 -33.95
CA LEU A 225 19.99 -32.40 -35.28
C LEU A 225 21.11 -31.97 -36.24
N GLN A 226 22.14 -31.27 -35.74
CA GLN A 226 23.35 -30.96 -36.52
C GLN A 226 24.19 -32.19 -36.84
N SER A 227 24.36 -33.12 -35.87
CA SER A 227 25.10 -34.38 -36.10
C SER A 227 24.37 -35.37 -37.03
N ALA A 228 23.04 -35.28 -37.12
CA ALA A 228 22.20 -36.11 -37.99
C ALA A 228 22.07 -35.56 -39.43
N GLY A 229 22.75 -34.45 -39.77
CA GLY A 229 22.82 -33.94 -41.14
C GLY A 229 21.50 -33.37 -41.70
N VAL A 230 20.56 -32.95 -40.85
CA VAL A 230 19.33 -32.30 -41.31
C VAL A 230 19.60 -30.81 -41.57
N THR A 231 20.05 -30.51 -42.78
CA THR A 231 20.16 -29.14 -43.28
C THR A 231 18.78 -28.49 -43.30
N ARG A 232 18.64 -27.37 -42.58
CA ARG A 232 17.49 -26.46 -42.64
C ARG A 232 17.28 -26.04 -44.11
N SER A 233 16.35 -26.67 -44.81
CA SER A 233 15.82 -26.12 -46.06
C SER A 233 14.90 -24.97 -45.67
N THR A 234 15.46 -23.76 -45.63
CA THR A 234 14.69 -22.53 -45.57
C THR A 234 15.03 -21.74 -46.81
N THR A 235 14.35 -22.02 -47.91
CA THR A 235 14.27 -21.08 -49.03
C THR A 235 12.92 -21.24 -49.75
N ALA A 236 12.23 -20.11 -49.90
CA ALA A 236 11.06 -19.87 -50.76
C ALA A 236 9.66 -20.21 -50.22
N THR A 237 9.15 -19.41 -49.27
CA THR A 237 7.70 -19.06 -49.25
C THR A 237 7.44 -17.67 -48.65
N SER A 238 8.23 -16.66 -49.02
CA SER A 238 7.99 -15.26 -48.63
C SER A 238 7.64 -14.34 -49.81
N ARG A 239 7.08 -14.88 -50.90
CA ARG A 239 6.79 -14.08 -52.11
C ARG A 239 5.42 -14.28 -52.77
N SER A 240 4.47 -15.04 -52.22
CA SER A 240 3.15 -15.20 -52.86
C SER A 240 1.97 -14.57 -52.12
N TYR A 241 2.20 -13.73 -51.10
CA TYR A 241 1.10 -13.05 -50.39
C TYR A 241 1.01 -11.54 -50.64
N SER A 242 1.91 -10.97 -51.46
CA SER A 242 1.86 -9.55 -51.83
C SER A 242 1.04 -9.28 -53.10
N ASP A 243 0.91 -10.24 -54.02
CA ASP A 243 0.23 -10.03 -55.31
C ASP A 243 -1.26 -10.41 -55.30
N ALA A 244 -1.79 -10.93 -54.18
CA ALA A 244 -3.20 -11.31 -54.05
C ALA A 244 -4.09 -10.19 -53.46
N ALA A 245 -3.51 -9.06 -53.04
CA ALA A 245 -4.25 -7.96 -52.41
C ALA A 245 -4.56 -6.78 -53.36
N GLU A 246 -4.03 -6.75 -54.59
CA GLU A 246 -4.25 -5.66 -55.55
C GLU A 246 -5.29 -5.96 -56.65
N THR A 247 -6.02 -7.07 -56.59
CA THR A 247 -7.05 -7.43 -57.61
C THR A 247 -8.47 -7.52 -57.07
N THR A 248 -8.76 -6.89 -55.92
CA THR A 248 -10.14 -6.82 -55.37
C THR A 248 -10.57 -5.38 -55.07
N GLU A 249 -10.17 -4.44 -55.93
CA GLU A 249 -10.87 -3.16 -56.12
C GLU A 249 -11.05 -2.91 -57.63
N GLN A 250 -12.11 -3.50 -58.19
CA GLN A 250 -12.85 -3.02 -59.36
C GLN A 250 -14.19 -3.75 -59.48
#